data_AF-F9WGF1-F1
#
_entry.id   AF-F9WGF1-F1
#
_cell.length_a   1.000
_cell.length_b   1.000
_cell.length_c   1.000
_cell.angle_alpha   90.00
_cell.angle_beta   90.00
_cell.angle_gamma   90.00
#
_symmetry.space_group_name_H-M   'P 1'
#
loop_
_entity.id
_entity.type
_entity.pdbx_description
1 polymer ?
#
loop_
_entity_poly.entity_id
_entity_poly.type
_entity_poly.pdbx_seq_one_letter_code
_entity_poly.pdbx_strand_id
1 'polypeptide(L)'
;MIRMITFFMVLGFLAQSACGTDHNKEEHSILCKVLKTAVALFQTNNVGVALQRAVNKTIFGNESGGDLQNLISGLPTVYNDAQNTHLSRTFWCGLPLEGEDVKNQAHGSGYLSVSRPRWPGHSAPHDLMCLCTIGEKAWPLETSPEKDKLCGQLKRALGGGEGGWSDKSQEKKVGKEQITATWTNVAKPCLRRADNEHDLKEALDSFLLKLKNKSAPEKPNRYQLGEGTHGDYAACTGTPPRGVCVMYYNSTSASNALPWWTDLAKALADAAEIKAQKQGEKAETRKNKKAQKKPQAQKQENSQPQHAPSTSALRSPAQDLQEDEQKTTENISSPLATIEDTSGTPISRPSSWLLSAALLI
;
A
#
# COMPACT_ATOMS: atom_id res chain seq x y z
N MET A 1 -18.20 75.90 -26.98
CA MET A 1 -18.12 75.26 -25.66
C MET A 1 -18.05 73.76 -25.85
N ILE A 2 -16.84 73.19 -25.89
CA ILE A 2 -16.60 71.75 -26.03
C ILE A 2 -16.33 71.22 -24.62
N ARG A 3 -17.19 70.34 -24.11
CA ARG A 3 -17.03 69.70 -22.79
C ARG A 3 -16.03 68.54 -22.94
N MET A 4 -14.83 68.69 -22.39
CA MET A 4 -13.90 67.57 -22.20
C MET A 4 -14.47 66.62 -21.14
N ILE A 5 -14.80 65.40 -21.56
CA ILE A 5 -15.15 64.30 -20.66
C ILE A 5 -13.85 63.58 -20.32
N THR A 6 -13.34 63.83 -19.11
CA THR A 6 -12.17 63.14 -18.56
C THR A 6 -12.58 61.74 -18.13
N PHE A 7 -12.21 60.72 -18.92
CA PHE A 7 -12.32 59.33 -18.53
C PHE A 7 -11.22 58.99 -17.51
N PHE A 8 -11.60 58.84 -16.24
CA PHE A 8 -10.74 58.22 -15.24
C PHE A 8 -10.68 56.70 -15.50
N MET A 9 -9.61 56.24 -16.14
CA MET A 9 -9.23 54.83 -16.12
C MET A 9 -8.79 54.48 -14.70
N VAL A 10 -9.69 53.84 -13.95
CA VAL A 10 -9.34 53.17 -12.70
C VAL A 10 -8.61 51.88 -13.07
N LEU A 11 -7.28 51.94 -13.07
CA LEU A 11 -6.41 50.76 -13.10
C LEU A 11 -6.55 50.02 -11.76
N GLY A 12 -7.54 49.14 -11.68
CA GLY A 12 -7.66 48.18 -10.58
C GLY A 12 -6.52 47.17 -10.66
N PHE A 13 -5.47 47.39 -9.87
CA PHE A 13 -4.50 46.34 -9.55
C PHE A 13 -5.21 45.29 -8.70
N LEU A 14 -5.75 44.25 -9.35
CA LEU A 14 -6.08 43.00 -8.67
C LEU A 14 -4.77 42.40 -8.17
N ALA A 15 -4.48 42.59 -6.89
CA ALA A 15 -3.44 41.87 -6.18
C ALA A 15 -3.82 40.39 -6.16
N GLN A 16 -3.44 39.68 -7.22
CA GLN A 16 -3.56 38.23 -7.30
C GLN A 16 -2.62 37.69 -6.23
N SER A 17 -3.20 37.33 -5.09
CA SER A 17 -2.48 36.66 -4.02
C SER A 17 -1.92 35.37 -4.60
N ALA A 18 -0.64 35.36 -4.96
CA ALA A 18 0.01 34.19 -5.52
C ALA A 18 -0.12 33.05 -4.51
N CYS A 19 -1.02 32.11 -4.82
CA CYS A 19 -1.21 30.89 -4.07
C CYS A 19 0.05 30.03 -4.28
N GLY A 20 0.69 29.59 -3.19
CA GLY A 20 1.88 28.75 -3.29
C GLY A 20 1.59 27.41 -3.97
N THR A 21 2.63 26.80 -4.52
CA THR A 21 2.56 25.47 -5.15
C THR A 21 2.86 24.39 -4.12
N ASP A 22 2.12 23.28 -4.14
CA ASP A 22 2.38 22.10 -3.28
C ASP A 22 2.87 20.94 -4.14
N HIS A 23 4.18 20.88 -4.30
CA HIS A 23 4.87 19.91 -5.15
C HIS A 23 4.64 18.49 -4.65
N ASN A 24 4.35 17.56 -5.56
CA ASN A 24 4.11 16.14 -5.26
C ASN A 24 3.00 15.86 -4.21
N LYS A 25 2.09 16.80 -3.95
CA LYS A 25 1.04 16.64 -2.91
C LYS A 25 0.19 15.39 -3.14
N GLU A 26 -0.28 15.20 -4.36
CA GLU A 26 -1.16 14.08 -4.70
C GLU A 26 -0.40 12.76 -4.67
N GLU A 27 0.80 12.72 -5.26
CA GLU A 27 1.70 11.58 -5.28
C GLU A 27 2.09 11.12 -3.87
N HIS A 28 2.32 12.06 -2.96
CA HIS A 28 2.52 11.76 -1.55
C HIS A 28 1.25 11.16 -0.94
N SER A 29 0.10 11.80 -1.12
CA SER A 29 -1.16 11.36 -0.52
C SER A 29 -1.54 9.93 -0.93
N ILE A 30 -1.42 9.60 -2.22
CA ILE A 30 -1.77 8.27 -2.74
C ILE A 30 -0.77 7.19 -2.28
N LEU A 31 0.54 7.47 -2.30
CA LEU A 31 1.54 6.53 -1.79
C LEU A 31 1.42 6.33 -0.27
N CYS A 32 1.15 7.41 0.47
CA CYS A 32 0.88 7.34 1.91
C CYS A 32 -0.37 6.50 2.20
N LYS A 33 -1.44 6.62 1.39
CA LYS A 33 -2.65 5.77 1.52
C LYS A 33 -2.30 4.28 1.37
N VAL A 34 -1.49 3.91 0.37
CA VAL A 34 -1.04 2.51 0.20
C VAL A 34 -0.24 2.03 1.41
N LEU A 35 0.70 2.84 1.90
CA LEU A 35 1.53 2.44 3.03
C LEU A 35 0.69 2.24 4.31
N LYS A 36 -0.25 3.14 4.58
CA LYS A 36 -1.14 3.03 5.76
C LYS A 36 -2.03 1.79 5.70
N THR A 37 -2.57 1.46 4.53
CA THR A 37 -3.41 0.25 4.37
C THR A 37 -2.57 -1.02 4.41
N ALA A 38 -1.35 -1.00 3.85
CA ALA A 38 -0.41 -2.11 3.97
C ALA A 38 -0.03 -2.36 5.44
N VAL A 39 0.23 -1.31 6.22
CA VAL A 39 0.49 -1.42 7.67
C VAL A 39 -0.71 -1.97 8.42
N ALA A 40 -1.93 -1.50 8.12
CA ALA A 40 -3.15 -2.04 8.73
C ALA A 40 -3.27 -3.55 8.46
N LEU A 41 -3.03 -3.97 7.22
CA LEU A 41 -3.08 -5.38 6.83
C LEU A 41 -1.98 -6.20 7.51
N PHE A 42 -0.74 -5.70 7.56
CA PHE A 42 0.38 -6.32 8.27
C PHE A 42 0.03 -6.62 9.73
N GLN A 43 -0.63 -5.70 10.41
CA GLN A 43 -1.01 -5.86 11.82
C GLN A 43 -2.12 -6.90 12.05
N THR A 44 -2.89 -7.27 11.03
CA THR A 44 -3.95 -8.29 11.19
C THR A 44 -3.41 -9.72 11.29
N ASN A 45 -2.18 -9.98 10.81
CA ASN A 45 -1.54 -11.32 10.78
C ASN A 45 -2.40 -12.45 10.19
N ASN A 46 -3.43 -12.14 9.40
CA ASN A 46 -4.41 -13.11 8.91
C ASN A 46 -4.60 -13.03 7.39
N VAL A 47 -3.48 -12.99 6.67
CA VAL A 47 -3.47 -13.04 5.19
C VAL A 47 -2.66 -14.22 4.70
N GLY A 48 -2.94 -14.65 3.47
CA GLY A 48 -2.17 -15.72 2.83
C GLY A 48 -0.67 -15.37 2.74
N VAL A 49 0.19 -16.40 2.78
CA VAL A 49 1.65 -16.25 2.80
C VAL A 49 2.18 -15.34 1.69
N ALA A 50 1.67 -15.48 0.47
CA ALA A 50 2.09 -14.64 -0.66
C ALA A 50 1.76 -13.15 -0.44
N LEU A 51 0.54 -12.84 0.03
CA LEU A 51 0.14 -11.47 0.33
C LEU A 51 0.92 -10.91 1.52
N GLN A 52 1.19 -11.71 2.55
CA GLN A 52 2.03 -11.29 3.67
C GLN A 52 3.45 -10.90 3.20
N ARG A 53 4.08 -11.70 2.34
CA ARG A 53 5.42 -11.39 1.79
C ARG A 53 5.43 -10.12 0.96
N ALA A 54 4.40 -9.90 0.14
CA ALA A 54 4.30 -8.68 -0.66
C ALA A 54 4.04 -7.44 0.20
N VAL A 55 3.23 -7.55 1.25
CA VAL A 55 3.03 -6.49 2.26
C VAL A 55 4.33 -6.20 3.01
N ASN A 56 5.06 -7.24 3.43
CA ASN A 56 6.37 -7.12 4.05
C ASN A 56 7.35 -6.36 3.13
N LYS A 57 7.43 -6.74 1.85
CA LYS A 57 8.26 -6.05 0.86
C LYS A 57 7.82 -4.59 0.67
N THR A 58 6.52 -4.32 0.67
CA THR A 58 5.99 -2.95 0.57
C THR A 58 6.46 -2.07 1.73
N ILE A 59 6.44 -2.57 2.97
CA ILE A 59 6.76 -1.80 4.18
C ILE A 59 8.26 -1.76 4.46
N PHE A 60 8.93 -2.91 4.40
CA PHE A 60 10.32 -3.08 4.85
C PHE A 60 11.32 -3.24 3.69
N GLY A 61 10.81 -3.48 2.48
CA GLY A 61 11.60 -3.73 1.28
C GLY A 61 12.22 -5.12 1.18
N ASN A 62 11.76 -6.05 2.00
CA ASN A 62 12.13 -7.46 1.94
C ASN A 62 10.92 -8.34 2.29
N GLU A 63 10.90 -9.58 1.78
CA GLU A 63 9.77 -10.50 1.96
C GLU A 63 9.65 -11.04 3.40
N SER A 64 10.77 -11.12 4.13
CA SER A 64 10.82 -11.61 5.50
C SER A 64 10.14 -10.66 6.50
N GLY A 65 10.02 -9.38 6.14
CA GLY A 65 9.39 -8.36 6.97
C GLY A 65 10.37 -7.70 7.92
N GLY A 66 9.89 -7.40 9.12
CA GLY A 66 10.67 -6.72 10.14
C GLY A 66 9.79 -6.25 11.30
N ASP A 67 10.40 -5.51 12.21
CA ASP A 67 9.71 -4.90 13.34
C ASP A 67 9.23 -3.49 12.97
N LEU A 68 7.90 -3.34 12.89
CA LEU A 68 7.26 -2.07 12.59
C LEU A 68 7.54 -1.00 13.66
N GLN A 69 7.65 -1.37 14.94
CA GLN A 69 7.97 -0.41 16.01
C GLN A 69 9.41 0.09 15.88
N ASN A 70 10.35 -0.81 15.56
CA ASN A 70 11.72 -0.41 15.26
C ASN A 70 11.77 0.52 14.05
N LEU A 71 11.02 0.22 12.98
CA LEU A 71 10.93 1.10 11.82
C LEU A 71 10.36 2.48 12.18
N ILE A 72 9.34 2.55 13.02
CA ILE A 72 8.73 3.83 13.46
C ILE A 72 9.65 4.59 14.43
N SER A 73 10.49 3.90 15.19
CA SER A 73 11.31 4.50 16.25
C SER A 73 12.31 5.54 15.74
N GLY A 74 12.87 5.35 14.53
CA GLY A 74 13.90 6.22 14.00
C GLY A 74 14.11 6.11 12.50
N LEU A 75 14.97 6.98 11.96
CA LEU A 75 15.41 6.91 10.56
C LEU A 75 16.18 5.60 10.34
N PRO A 76 15.86 4.80 9.30
CA PRO A 76 16.61 3.59 9.01
C PRO A 76 18.10 3.88 8.85
N THR A 77 18.95 3.08 9.51
CA THR A 77 20.40 3.31 9.60
C THR A 77 21.09 3.41 8.25
N VAL A 78 20.54 2.77 7.21
CA VAL A 78 21.01 2.88 5.83
C VAL A 78 21.11 4.33 5.33
N TYR A 79 20.24 5.23 5.82
CA TYR A 79 20.30 6.66 5.50
C TYR A 79 21.36 7.42 6.31
N ASN A 80 21.98 6.79 7.31
CA ASN A 80 23.21 7.30 7.92
C ASN A 80 24.40 7.10 6.98
N ASP A 81 24.42 6.00 6.22
CA ASP A 81 25.49 5.73 5.25
C ASP A 81 25.34 6.54 3.96
N ALA A 82 24.11 6.91 3.60
CA ALA A 82 23.86 7.96 2.60
C ALA A 82 24.54 9.30 2.97
N GLN A 83 24.88 9.52 4.25
CA GLN A 83 25.60 10.71 4.72
C GLN A 83 27.13 10.57 4.59
N ASN A 84 27.63 9.33 4.45
CA ASN A 84 29.05 8.98 4.51
C ASN A 84 29.60 8.43 3.19
N THR A 85 28.72 8.05 2.26
CA THR A 85 29.08 7.51 0.95
C THR A 85 28.71 8.52 -0.13
N HIS A 86 29.49 8.61 -1.21
CA HIS A 86 29.18 9.42 -2.40
C HIS A 86 27.97 8.91 -3.19
N LEU A 87 27.05 8.18 -2.54
CA LEU A 87 25.91 7.58 -3.18
C LEU A 87 24.92 8.67 -3.57
N SER A 88 24.99 9.04 -4.86
CA SER A 88 24.13 10.05 -5.46
C SER A 88 22.66 9.65 -5.32
N ARG A 89 21.79 10.65 -5.15
CA ARG A 89 20.34 10.47 -5.07
C ARG A 89 19.80 9.73 -6.30
N THR A 90 20.41 9.95 -7.48
CA THR A 90 20.05 9.22 -8.71
C THR A 90 20.20 7.70 -8.55
N PHE A 91 21.19 7.19 -7.81
CA PHE A 91 21.26 5.75 -7.55
C PHE A 91 20.14 5.26 -6.64
N TRP A 92 19.62 6.09 -5.76
CA TRP A 92 18.59 5.68 -4.82
C TRP A 92 17.19 5.82 -5.44
N CYS A 93 16.97 6.88 -6.22
CA CYS A 93 15.65 7.31 -6.66
C CYS A 93 15.45 7.30 -8.18
N GLY A 94 16.53 7.22 -8.96
CA GLY A 94 16.52 7.47 -10.41
C GLY A 94 16.97 6.33 -11.31
N LEU A 95 17.83 5.43 -10.84
CA LEU A 95 18.45 4.37 -11.64
C LEU A 95 18.01 2.99 -11.16
N PRO A 96 17.85 2.03 -12.09
CA PRO A 96 17.55 0.65 -11.73
C PRO A 96 18.70 0.05 -10.90
N LEU A 97 18.37 -0.99 -10.14
CA LEU A 97 19.37 -1.92 -9.63
C LEU A 97 19.57 -2.99 -10.70
N GLU A 98 20.77 -3.12 -11.26
CA GLU A 98 21.08 -3.99 -12.40
C GLU A 98 22.13 -5.06 -12.07
N GLY A 99 22.02 -6.22 -12.73
CA GLY A 99 23.11 -7.17 -12.90
C GLY A 99 23.63 -7.81 -11.61
N GLU A 100 24.94 -7.80 -11.42
CA GLU A 100 25.61 -8.37 -10.24
C GLU A 100 25.23 -7.68 -8.93
N ASP A 101 24.80 -6.42 -8.97
CA ASP A 101 24.35 -5.70 -7.76
C ASP A 101 23.08 -6.30 -7.16
N VAL A 102 22.22 -6.90 -7.99
CA VAL A 102 21.04 -7.66 -7.51
C VAL A 102 21.49 -8.95 -6.81
N LYS A 103 22.55 -9.61 -7.31
CA LYS A 103 23.08 -10.86 -6.76
C LYS A 103 23.94 -10.64 -5.50
N ASN A 104 24.62 -9.50 -5.43
CA ASN A 104 25.62 -9.18 -4.40
C ASN A 104 25.07 -8.28 -3.27
N GLN A 105 23.75 -8.19 -3.07
CA GLN A 105 23.15 -7.47 -1.93
C GLN A 105 23.76 -7.85 -0.55
N ALA A 106 24.39 -9.02 -0.46
CA ALA A 106 25.01 -9.54 0.76
C ALA A 106 26.55 -9.41 0.86
N HIS A 107 27.30 -9.18 -0.22
CA HIS A 107 28.77 -9.27 -0.19
C HIS A 107 29.45 -8.27 -1.15
N GLY A 108 29.79 -7.08 -0.64
CA GLY A 108 30.60 -6.10 -1.37
C GLY A 108 32.08 -6.21 -1.00
N SER A 109 32.87 -6.96 -1.77
CA SER A 109 34.34 -6.89 -1.73
C SER A 109 34.89 -6.56 -3.12
N GLY A 110 34.81 -5.29 -3.50
CA GLY A 110 35.42 -4.79 -4.74
C GLY A 110 35.30 -3.27 -4.85
N TYR A 111 36.29 -2.62 -5.46
CA TYR A 111 36.42 -1.16 -5.57
C TYR A 111 35.29 -0.48 -6.40
N LEU A 112 34.45 -1.28 -7.08
CA LEU A 112 33.23 -0.87 -7.79
C LEU A 112 31.94 -1.54 -7.24
N SER A 113 32.06 -2.43 -6.25
CA SER A 113 30.93 -3.11 -5.61
C SER A 113 30.38 -2.24 -4.49
N VAL A 114 29.78 -1.11 -4.87
CA VAL A 114 29.05 -0.30 -3.90
C VAL A 114 27.74 -1.03 -3.66
N SER A 115 27.63 -1.72 -2.51
CA SER A 115 26.34 -2.24 -2.06
C SER A 115 25.33 -1.09 -2.15
N ARG A 116 24.28 -1.28 -2.97
CA ARG A 116 23.17 -0.35 -3.13
C ARG A 116 22.02 -0.86 -2.28
N PRO A 117 21.98 -0.52 -0.98
CA PRO A 117 20.98 -1.07 -0.07
C PRO A 117 19.56 -0.55 -0.36
N ARG A 118 19.44 0.41 -1.28
CA ARG A 118 18.19 1.02 -1.73
C ARG A 118 18.24 1.30 -3.23
N TRP A 119 17.07 1.25 -3.85
CA TRP A 119 16.83 1.52 -5.26
C TRP A 119 15.37 1.98 -5.43
N PRO A 120 15.00 2.52 -6.60
CA PRO A 120 13.64 3.01 -6.84
C PRO A 120 12.63 1.87 -6.79
N GLY A 121 11.61 1.97 -5.93
CA GLY A 121 10.68 0.86 -5.72
C GLY A 121 11.19 -0.23 -4.79
N HIS A 122 12.25 0.03 -4.01
CA HIS A 122 12.68 -0.86 -2.92
C HIS A 122 11.54 -1.11 -1.92
N SER A 123 10.84 -0.06 -1.49
CA SER A 123 9.74 -0.09 -0.52
C SER A 123 8.99 1.23 -0.55
N ALA A 124 7.72 1.26 -0.14
CA ALA A 124 6.92 2.48 -0.12
C ALA A 124 7.50 3.59 0.79
N PRO A 125 8.07 3.32 1.99
CA PRO A 125 8.75 4.35 2.77
C PRO A 125 9.97 4.95 2.07
N HIS A 126 10.73 4.12 1.32
CA HIS A 126 11.86 4.60 0.54
C HIS A 126 11.42 5.53 -0.59
N ASP A 127 10.34 5.16 -1.29
CA ASP A 127 9.77 5.99 -2.35
C ASP A 127 9.26 7.35 -1.83
N LEU A 128 8.70 7.39 -0.60
CA LEU A 128 8.35 8.65 0.08
C LEU A 128 9.57 9.53 0.35
N MET A 129 10.70 8.93 0.74
CA MET A 129 11.95 9.68 0.92
C MET A 129 12.44 10.29 -0.40
N CYS A 130 12.40 9.52 -1.48
CA CYS A 130 12.78 10.00 -2.81
C CYS A 130 11.85 11.11 -3.33
N LEU A 131 10.54 11.00 -3.06
CA LEU A 131 9.53 11.95 -3.51
C LEU A 131 9.54 13.28 -2.72
N CYS A 132 9.82 13.21 -1.42
CA CYS A 132 9.52 14.31 -0.48
C CYS A 132 10.75 14.87 0.25
N THR A 133 11.96 14.47 -0.14
CA THR A 133 13.19 15.11 0.35
C THR A 133 13.58 16.25 -0.58
N ILE A 134 13.74 17.43 0.03
CA ILE A 134 14.24 18.64 -0.62
C ILE A 134 15.57 18.36 -1.33
N GLY A 135 15.68 18.86 -2.56
CA GLY A 135 16.83 18.75 -3.43
C GLY A 135 17.86 19.86 -3.25
N GLU A 136 18.77 19.98 -4.21
CA GLU A 136 19.82 20.99 -4.24
C GLU A 136 19.26 22.40 -4.04
N LYS A 137 19.95 23.23 -3.25
CA LYS A 137 19.58 24.66 -3.04
C LYS A 137 18.15 24.84 -2.56
N ALA A 138 17.68 23.91 -1.73
CA ALA A 138 16.32 23.83 -1.24
C ALA A 138 15.22 23.58 -2.30
N TRP A 139 15.56 23.09 -3.50
CA TRP A 139 14.58 22.85 -4.56
C TRP A 139 13.53 21.79 -4.16
N PRO A 140 12.23 21.96 -4.46
CA PRO A 140 11.59 23.03 -5.25
C PRO A 140 11.09 24.24 -4.43
N LEU A 141 11.56 24.40 -3.19
CA LEU A 141 11.02 25.40 -2.24
C LEU A 141 11.92 26.63 -2.10
N GLU A 142 12.81 26.86 -3.06
CA GLU A 142 13.78 27.95 -3.02
C GLU A 142 13.16 29.33 -3.25
N THR A 143 12.12 29.41 -4.10
CA THR A 143 11.58 30.70 -4.57
C THR A 143 10.57 31.32 -3.61
N SER A 144 9.67 30.52 -3.03
CA SER A 144 8.67 31.01 -2.07
C SER A 144 8.60 30.11 -0.82
N PRO A 145 9.63 30.11 0.04
CA PRO A 145 9.77 29.14 1.14
C PRO A 145 8.65 29.19 2.20
N GLU A 146 7.90 30.29 2.25
CA GLU A 146 6.77 30.48 3.17
C GLU A 146 5.41 30.06 2.59
N LYS A 147 5.33 29.88 1.27
CA LYS A 147 4.08 29.59 0.55
C LYS A 147 4.11 28.22 -0.11
N ASP A 148 5.22 27.88 -0.73
CA ASP A 148 5.39 26.63 -1.44
C ASP A 148 5.63 25.49 -0.46
N LYS A 149 5.13 24.32 -0.84
CA LYS A 149 5.18 23.08 -0.07
C LYS A 149 5.71 21.96 -0.93
N LEU A 150 6.31 20.97 -0.28
CA LEU A 150 6.65 19.69 -0.88
C LEU A 150 5.96 18.61 -0.05
N CYS A 151 5.10 17.82 -0.70
CA CYS A 151 4.31 16.77 -0.06
C CYS A 151 3.46 17.29 1.12
N GLY A 152 2.93 18.52 1.00
CA GLY A 152 2.15 19.18 2.05
C GLY A 152 2.98 19.87 3.13
N GLN A 153 4.30 19.80 3.08
CA GLN A 153 5.20 20.35 4.10
C GLN A 153 5.92 21.61 3.62
N LEU A 154 5.99 22.63 4.49
CA LEU A 154 6.80 23.83 4.25
C LEU A 154 8.29 23.51 4.38
N LYS A 155 9.14 24.34 3.77
CA LYS A 155 10.61 24.20 3.81
C LYS A 155 11.17 23.99 5.23
N ARG A 156 10.69 24.76 6.20
CA ARG A 156 11.11 24.63 7.62
C ARG A 156 10.83 23.26 8.23
N ALA A 157 9.75 22.60 7.82
CA ALA A 157 9.39 21.26 8.30
C ALA A 157 10.22 20.16 7.62
N LEU A 158 10.93 20.49 6.54
CA LEU A 158 11.77 19.56 5.79
C LEU A 158 13.27 19.85 5.99
N GLY A 159 13.63 20.34 7.18
CA GLY A 159 15.02 20.60 7.58
C GLY A 159 15.49 22.03 7.34
N GLY A 160 14.78 22.84 6.56
CA GLY A 160 15.17 24.22 6.30
C GLY A 160 16.50 24.34 5.52
N GLY A 161 17.14 25.51 5.65
CA GLY A 161 18.46 25.78 5.08
C GLY A 161 18.52 25.90 3.55
N GLU A 162 19.74 25.99 3.02
CA GLU A 162 19.99 25.98 1.56
C GLU A 162 20.47 24.60 1.07
N GLY A 163 20.70 23.66 1.98
CA GLY A 163 21.08 22.30 1.64
C GLY A 163 19.92 21.47 1.09
N GLY A 164 20.25 20.26 0.63
CA GLY A 164 19.29 19.22 0.33
C GLY A 164 19.93 18.04 -0.38
N TRP A 165 19.16 16.96 -0.55
CA TRP A 165 19.68 15.70 -1.04
C TRP A 165 19.72 15.68 -2.56
N SER A 166 20.93 15.71 -3.14
CA SER A 166 21.13 15.72 -4.59
C SER A 166 22.47 15.14 -5.03
N ASP A 167 22.61 14.96 -6.35
CA ASP A 167 23.82 14.43 -6.99
C ASP A 167 24.98 15.43 -7.10
N LYS A 168 24.69 16.73 -7.04
CA LYS A 168 25.68 17.78 -7.30
C LYS A 168 26.42 18.24 -6.05
N SER A 169 26.05 17.69 -4.90
CA SER A 169 26.57 18.23 -3.67
C SER A 169 27.95 17.69 -3.36
N GLN A 170 28.92 18.60 -3.26
CA GLN A 170 30.33 18.28 -3.07
C GLN A 170 30.74 18.19 -1.60
N GLU A 171 29.83 18.46 -0.67
CA GLU A 171 30.11 18.47 0.77
C GLU A 171 29.89 17.09 1.41
N LYS A 172 30.64 16.82 2.49
CA LYS A 172 30.38 15.66 3.35
C LYS A 172 29.15 15.95 4.21
N LYS A 173 28.16 15.03 4.27
CA LYS A 173 26.88 15.12 5.02
C LYS A 173 25.74 15.92 4.39
N VAL A 174 25.72 16.02 3.08
CA VAL A 174 24.68 16.76 2.35
C VAL A 174 23.31 16.15 2.59
N GLY A 175 22.32 17.01 2.85
CA GLY A 175 20.92 16.60 2.91
C GLY A 175 20.54 15.87 4.19
N LYS A 176 21.44 15.69 5.17
CA LYS A 176 21.18 14.94 6.40
C LYS A 176 19.95 15.46 7.15
N GLU A 177 19.89 16.77 7.35
CA GLU A 177 18.79 17.42 8.05
C GLU A 177 17.49 17.24 7.26
N GLN A 178 17.55 17.39 5.94
CA GLN A 178 16.41 17.25 5.04
C GLN A 178 15.90 15.80 5.01
N ILE A 179 16.78 14.80 4.90
CA ILE A 179 16.45 13.37 4.97
C ILE A 179 15.80 13.04 6.33
N THR A 180 16.42 13.49 7.43
CA THR A 180 15.90 13.24 8.78
C THR A 180 14.53 13.87 8.99
N ALA A 181 14.35 15.11 8.52
CA ALA A 181 13.10 15.83 8.61
C ALA A 181 12.01 15.22 7.71
N THR A 182 12.33 14.82 6.47
CA THR A 182 11.40 14.12 5.58
C THR A 182 10.96 12.79 6.18
N TRP A 183 11.87 12.00 6.76
CA TRP A 183 11.49 10.78 7.45
C TRP A 183 10.50 11.08 8.58
N THR A 184 10.82 12.05 9.43
CA THR A 184 10.05 12.39 10.63
C THR A 184 8.66 12.96 10.29
N ASN A 185 8.57 13.83 9.29
CA ASN A 185 7.39 14.64 9.01
C ASN A 185 6.57 14.14 7.82
N VAL A 186 7.09 13.21 7.02
CA VAL A 186 6.41 12.66 5.84
C VAL A 186 6.29 11.14 5.91
N ALA A 187 7.42 10.41 5.89
CA ALA A 187 7.38 8.95 5.77
C ALA A 187 6.82 8.26 7.03
N LYS A 188 7.32 8.63 8.21
CA LYS A 188 6.92 8.04 9.49
C LYS A 188 5.43 8.21 9.81
N PRO A 189 4.79 9.38 9.58
CA PRO A 189 3.34 9.52 9.71
C PRO A 189 2.51 8.55 8.86
N CYS A 190 3.04 8.12 7.71
CA CYS A 190 2.40 7.14 6.83
C CYS A 190 2.54 5.69 7.31
N LEU A 191 3.42 5.42 8.28
CA LEU A 191 3.56 4.11 8.95
C LEU A 191 2.58 3.92 10.12
N ARG A 192 1.76 4.93 10.43
CA ARG A 192 0.67 4.79 11.40
C ARG A 192 -0.52 4.13 10.71
N ARG A 193 -1.19 3.23 11.42
CA ARG A 193 -2.40 2.56 10.95
C ARG A 193 -3.41 3.61 10.46
N ALA A 194 -4.09 3.34 9.34
CA ALA A 194 -5.24 4.15 8.96
C ALA A 194 -6.37 3.95 9.98
N ASP A 195 -6.96 5.04 10.45
CA ASP A 195 -8.14 5.01 11.33
C ASP A 195 -9.38 4.44 10.60
N ASN A 196 -9.34 4.43 9.27
CA ASN A 196 -10.38 3.91 8.40
C ASN A 196 -9.85 2.73 7.58
N GLU A 197 -10.67 1.69 7.48
CA GLU A 197 -10.43 0.46 6.72
C GLU A 197 -10.51 0.75 5.22
N HIS A 198 -9.49 1.39 4.67
CA HIS A 198 -9.38 1.57 3.22
C HIS A 198 -8.85 0.28 2.58
N ASP A 199 -9.47 -0.13 1.47
CA ASP A 199 -9.08 -1.31 0.72
C ASP A 199 -7.67 -1.13 0.12
N LEU A 200 -6.74 -2.02 0.46
CA LEU A 200 -5.36 -2.00 -0.04
C LEU A 200 -5.30 -2.10 -1.58
N LYS A 201 -6.21 -2.86 -2.19
CA LYS A 201 -6.32 -2.97 -3.64
C LYS A 201 -6.72 -1.63 -4.25
N GLU A 202 -7.74 -0.97 -3.72
CA GLU A 202 -8.17 0.35 -4.22
C GLU A 202 -7.05 1.40 -4.08
N ALA A 203 -6.35 1.39 -2.94
CA ALA A 203 -5.20 2.26 -2.72
C ALA A 203 -4.09 1.99 -3.75
N LEU A 204 -3.78 0.72 -4.01
CA LEU A 204 -2.76 0.33 -4.99
C LEU A 204 -3.17 0.71 -6.42
N ASP A 205 -4.42 0.46 -6.81
CA ASP A 205 -4.94 0.81 -8.13
C ASP A 205 -4.83 2.33 -8.36
N SER A 206 -5.21 3.13 -7.35
CA SER A 206 -5.07 4.58 -7.38
C SER A 206 -3.62 5.04 -7.52
N PHE A 207 -2.70 4.34 -6.84
CA PHE A 207 -1.26 4.60 -6.96
C PHE A 207 -0.75 4.30 -8.38
N LEU A 208 -1.10 3.14 -8.95
CA LEU A 208 -0.66 2.74 -10.28
C LEU A 208 -1.16 3.70 -11.37
N LEU A 209 -2.40 4.22 -11.23
CA LEU A 209 -2.94 5.23 -12.15
C LEU A 209 -2.19 6.56 -12.14
N LYS A 210 -1.48 6.88 -11.04
CA LYS A 210 -0.70 8.11 -10.94
C LYS A 210 0.69 7.98 -11.56
N LEU A 211 1.15 6.77 -11.83
CA LEU A 211 2.45 6.53 -12.46
C LEU A 211 2.44 7.03 -13.91
N LYS A 212 3.37 7.92 -14.23
CA LYS A 212 3.54 8.44 -15.58
C LYS A 212 4.46 7.50 -16.36
N ASN A 213 3.96 6.90 -17.44
CA ASN A 213 4.80 6.12 -18.34
C ASN A 213 5.84 7.03 -19.01
N LYS A 214 7.12 6.72 -18.81
CA LYS A 214 8.31 7.41 -19.33
C LYS A 214 9.21 6.45 -20.12
N SER A 215 8.62 5.39 -20.68
CA SER A 215 9.34 4.40 -21.48
C SER A 215 10.03 5.07 -22.66
N ALA A 216 11.25 4.63 -22.94
CA ALA A 216 12.02 4.98 -24.13
C ALA A 216 12.49 3.67 -24.80
N PRO A 217 12.89 3.69 -26.09
CA PRO A 217 13.33 2.48 -26.79
C PRO A 217 14.42 1.69 -26.03
N GLU A 218 15.37 2.39 -25.43
CA GLU A 218 16.47 1.78 -24.66
C GLU A 218 16.07 1.36 -23.23
N LYS A 219 14.98 1.93 -22.71
CA LYS A 219 14.49 1.72 -21.34
C LYS A 219 12.97 1.54 -21.35
N PRO A 220 12.48 0.38 -21.83
CA PRO A 220 11.05 0.06 -21.81
C PRO A 220 10.56 -0.12 -20.37
N ASN A 221 9.25 0.05 -20.15
CA ASN A 221 8.60 -0.14 -18.85
C ASN A 221 9.16 0.77 -17.74
N ARG A 222 9.52 2.00 -18.12
CA ARG A 222 9.98 3.02 -17.17
C ARG A 222 8.80 3.89 -16.73
N TYR A 223 8.62 4.06 -15.43
CA TYR A 223 7.51 4.81 -14.85
C TYR A 223 8.00 5.82 -13.83
N GLN A 224 7.42 7.02 -13.81
CA GLN A 224 7.80 8.08 -12.88
C GLN A 224 6.64 8.41 -11.94
N LEU A 225 6.97 8.56 -10.65
CA LEU A 225 6.11 9.21 -9.65
C LEU A 225 6.74 10.54 -9.23
N GLY A 226 5.97 11.61 -9.27
CA GLY A 226 6.39 12.94 -8.85
C GLY A 226 6.97 13.81 -9.98
N GLU A 227 7.44 14.98 -9.59
CA GLU A 227 7.89 16.05 -10.46
C GLU A 227 9.35 15.89 -10.90
N GLY A 228 9.58 16.10 -12.20
CA GLY A 228 10.89 15.99 -12.82
C GLY A 228 10.83 15.54 -14.26
N THR A 229 11.91 15.78 -14.98
CA THR A 229 12.17 15.22 -16.31
C THR A 229 13.18 14.09 -16.19
N HIS A 230 13.15 13.14 -17.12
CA HIS A 230 14.16 12.09 -17.19
C HIS A 230 15.11 12.37 -18.35
N GLY A 231 16.37 11.98 -18.19
CA GLY A 231 17.30 11.84 -19.30
C GLY A 231 17.52 10.37 -19.61
N ASP A 232 18.41 10.12 -20.55
CA ASP A 232 18.85 8.76 -20.87
C ASP A 232 19.72 8.21 -19.73
N TYR A 233 20.52 9.08 -19.08
CA TYR A 233 21.51 8.69 -18.08
C TYR A 233 21.13 9.00 -16.62
N ALA A 234 20.16 9.89 -16.37
CA ALA A 234 19.79 10.28 -15.01
C ALA A 234 18.33 10.73 -14.88
N ALA A 235 17.74 10.47 -13.72
CA ALA A 235 16.42 10.93 -13.31
C ALA A 235 16.39 11.14 -11.80
N CYS A 236 15.46 11.97 -11.31
CA CYS A 236 15.21 12.12 -9.86
C CYS A 236 16.47 12.47 -9.03
N THR A 237 17.34 13.32 -9.60
CA THR A 237 18.62 13.72 -9.01
C THR A 237 18.47 14.70 -7.85
N GLY A 238 17.26 15.19 -7.58
CA GLY A 238 17.04 16.31 -6.66
C GLY A 238 17.48 17.66 -7.22
N THR A 239 17.67 17.80 -8.52
CA THR A 239 18.07 19.07 -9.15
C THR A 239 17.17 19.36 -10.35
N PRO A 240 16.88 20.63 -10.69
CA PRO A 240 16.28 20.96 -11.98
C PRO A 240 17.15 20.50 -13.16
N PRO A 241 16.56 20.06 -14.28
CA PRO A 241 15.14 19.79 -14.50
C PRO A 241 14.71 18.37 -14.05
N ARG A 242 15.59 17.58 -13.43
CA ARG A 242 15.39 16.15 -13.14
C ARG A 242 14.51 15.88 -11.92
N GLY A 243 14.40 16.85 -11.02
CA GLY A 243 13.37 16.94 -9.99
C GLY A 243 13.50 16.00 -8.80
N VAL A 244 12.43 15.95 -8.00
CA VAL A 244 12.27 15.19 -6.77
C VAL A 244 11.20 14.14 -7.03
N CYS A 245 11.62 12.96 -7.45
CA CYS A 245 10.74 11.92 -7.97
C CYS A 245 11.24 10.52 -7.63
N VAL A 246 10.49 9.51 -8.07
CA VAL A 246 10.92 8.11 -8.13
C VAL A 246 10.80 7.62 -9.56
N MET A 247 11.86 7.00 -10.08
CA MET A 247 11.88 6.39 -11.40
C MET A 247 11.90 4.87 -11.30
N TYR A 248 10.77 4.22 -11.54
CA TYR A 248 10.62 2.78 -11.51
C TYR A 248 11.01 2.14 -12.84
N TYR A 249 11.54 0.92 -12.73
CA TYR A 249 11.93 0.08 -13.86
C TYR A 249 11.23 -1.28 -13.72
N ASN A 250 10.10 -1.45 -14.39
CA ASN A 250 9.31 -2.68 -14.34
C ASN A 250 9.64 -3.58 -15.54
N SER A 251 10.93 -3.85 -15.75
CA SER A 251 11.39 -4.75 -16.83
C SER A 251 11.31 -6.20 -16.35
N THR A 252 10.88 -7.11 -17.22
CA THR A 252 10.90 -8.55 -16.98
C THR A 252 12.30 -9.16 -17.09
N SER A 253 13.32 -8.35 -17.42
CA SER A 253 14.71 -8.82 -17.40
C SER A 253 15.08 -9.30 -16.01
N ALA A 254 15.56 -10.54 -15.91
CA ALA A 254 16.05 -11.14 -14.66
C ALA A 254 17.22 -10.37 -14.01
N SER A 255 17.79 -9.39 -14.72
CA SER A 255 18.85 -8.52 -14.22
C SER A 255 18.37 -7.39 -13.33
N ASN A 256 17.06 -7.09 -13.25
CA ASN A 256 16.56 -5.87 -12.60
C ASN A 256 15.70 -6.18 -11.38
N ALA A 257 15.92 -5.46 -10.28
CA ALA A 257 15.03 -5.54 -9.12
C ALA A 257 13.67 -4.93 -9.45
N LEU A 258 12.61 -5.73 -9.33
CA LEU A 258 11.23 -5.28 -9.55
C LEU A 258 10.76 -4.37 -8.41
N PRO A 259 9.98 -3.30 -8.70
CA PRO A 259 9.34 -2.48 -7.69
C PRO A 259 8.43 -3.29 -6.76
N TRP A 260 8.34 -2.90 -5.49
CA TRP A 260 7.51 -3.56 -4.47
C TRP A 260 6.04 -3.74 -4.89
N TRP A 261 5.50 -2.81 -5.69
CA TRP A 261 4.10 -2.83 -6.10
C TRP A 261 3.79 -3.94 -7.12
N THR A 262 4.80 -4.48 -7.82
CA THR A 262 4.60 -5.57 -8.78
C THR A 262 4.17 -6.85 -8.06
N ASP A 263 4.88 -7.21 -6.99
CA ASP A 263 4.55 -8.38 -6.17
C ASP A 263 3.25 -8.17 -5.39
N LEU A 264 2.99 -6.94 -4.95
CA LEU A 264 1.75 -6.62 -4.24
C LEU A 264 0.52 -6.75 -5.15
N ALA A 265 0.58 -6.20 -6.37
CA ALA A 265 -0.50 -6.31 -7.35
C ALA A 265 -0.80 -7.78 -7.66
N LYS A 266 0.25 -8.58 -7.89
CA LYS A 266 0.12 -10.02 -8.12
C LYS A 266 -0.53 -10.73 -6.93
N ALA A 267 0.00 -10.54 -5.73
CA ALA A 267 -0.49 -11.25 -4.55
C ALA A 267 -1.95 -10.89 -4.20
N LEU A 268 -2.38 -9.66 -4.47
CA LEU A 268 -3.78 -9.25 -4.31
C LEU A 268 -4.71 -9.93 -5.34
N ALA A 269 -4.27 -10.06 -6.60
CA ALA A 269 -5.02 -10.78 -7.62
C ALA A 269 -5.18 -12.26 -7.26
N ASP A 270 -4.09 -12.92 -6.89
CA ASP A 270 -4.09 -14.34 -6.48
C ASP A 270 -5.00 -14.56 -5.27
N ALA A 271 -4.94 -13.66 -4.26
CA ALA A 271 -5.79 -13.75 -3.08
C ALA A 271 -7.29 -13.60 -3.41
N ALA A 272 -7.64 -12.72 -4.35
CA ALA A 272 -9.01 -12.54 -4.81
C ALA A 272 -9.53 -13.79 -5.54
N GLU A 273 -8.71 -14.39 -6.40
CA GLU A 273 -9.05 -15.62 -7.12
C GLU A 273 -9.28 -16.79 -6.16
N ILE A 274 -8.37 -17.01 -5.21
CA ILE A 274 -8.51 -18.07 -4.19
C ILE A 274 -9.79 -17.87 -3.36
N LYS A 275 -10.13 -16.62 -3.02
CA LYS A 275 -11.36 -16.30 -2.28
C LYS A 275 -12.61 -16.62 -3.11
N ALA A 276 -12.60 -16.30 -4.40
CA ALA A 276 -13.70 -16.60 -5.31
C ALA A 276 -13.91 -18.12 -5.48
N GLN A 277 -12.82 -18.88 -5.67
CA GLN A 277 -12.86 -20.34 -5.78
C GLN A 277 -13.47 -20.98 -4.52
N LYS A 278 -12.98 -20.62 -3.33
CA LYS A 278 -13.51 -21.14 -2.04
C LYS A 278 -14.99 -20.80 -1.82
N GLN A 279 -15.45 -19.64 -2.30
CA GLN A 279 -16.87 -19.29 -2.21
C GLN A 279 -17.72 -20.14 -3.17
N GLY A 280 -17.23 -20.40 -4.38
CA GLY A 280 -17.85 -21.31 -5.34
C GLY A 280 -18.01 -22.73 -4.79
N GLU A 281 -16.94 -23.31 -4.26
CA GLU A 281 -16.95 -24.66 -3.65
C GLU A 281 -17.92 -24.77 -2.47
N LYS A 282 -17.96 -23.74 -1.61
CA LYS A 282 -18.91 -23.68 -0.48
C LYS A 282 -20.35 -23.59 -0.96
N ALA A 283 -20.63 -22.82 -2.01
CA ALA A 283 -21.96 -22.70 -2.60
C ALA A 283 -22.42 -24.02 -3.23
N GLU A 284 -21.52 -24.71 -3.95
CA GLU A 284 -21.79 -26.02 -4.55
C GLU A 284 -22.01 -27.10 -3.49
N THR A 285 -21.17 -27.15 -2.46
CA THR A 285 -21.34 -28.07 -1.32
C THR A 285 -22.69 -27.87 -0.63
N ARG A 286 -23.14 -26.61 -0.48
CA ARG A 286 -24.46 -26.30 0.09
C ARG A 286 -25.61 -26.76 -0.81
N LYS A 287 -25.47 -26.64 -2.14
CA LYS A 287 -26.47 -27.16 -3.10
C LYS A 287 -26.55 -28.68 -3.05
N ASN A 288 -25.42 -29.37 -3.04
CA ASN A 288 -25.36 -30.84 -2.99
C ASN A 288 -25.95 -31.40 -1.67
N LYS A 289 -25.65 -30.76 -0.53
CA LYS A 289 -26.28 -31.13 0.76
C LYS A 289 -27.80 -30.92 0.79
N LYS A 290 -28.32 -29.89 0.10
CA LYS A 290 -29.78 -29.67 -0.02
C LYS A 290 -30.44 -30.67 -0.97
N ALA A 291 -29.76 -31.06 -2.05
CA ALA A 291 -30.27 -32.05 -3.00
C ALA A 291 -30.31 -33.47 -2.39
N GLN A 292 -29.29 -33.87 -1.62
CA GLN A 292 -29.26 -35.17 -0.94
C GLN A 292 -30.30 -35.33 0.18
N LYS A 293 -30.79 -34.23 0.78
CA LYS A 293 -31.85 -34.28 1.80
C LYS A 293 -33.28 -34.39 1.23
N LYS A 294 -33.46 -34.39 -0.09
CA LYS A 294 -34.79 -34.40 -0.74
C LYS A 294 -35.44 -35.76 -1.07
N PRO A 295 -34.84 -36.96 -0.93
CA PRO A 295 -35.59 -38.20 -1.23
C PRO A 295 -36.45 -38.77 -0.09
N GLN A 296 -36.32 -38.29 1.16
CA GLN A 296 -36.97 -38.96 2.31
C GLN A 296 -38.36 -38.43 2.68
N ALA A 297 -38.81 -37.31 2.10
CA ALA A 297 -40.14 -36.75 2.40
C ALA A 297 -41.28 -37.28 1.50
N GLN A 298 -40.99 -38.11 0.49
CA GLN A 298 -42.01 -38.65 -0.43
C GLN A 298 -42.43 -40.11 -0.13
N LYS A 299 -41.98 -40.71 0.99
CA LYS A 299 -42.34 -42.09 1.35
C LYS A 299 -43.21 -42.23 2.61
N GLN A 300 -43.78 -41.13 3.11
CA GLN A 300 -44.58 -41.13 4.34
C GLN A 300 -45.98 -40.50 4.18
N GLU A 301 -46.52 -40.52 2.96
CA GLU A 301 -47.90 -40.14 2.67
C GLU A 301 -48.71 -41.39 2.29
N ASN A 302 -48.74 -42.38 3.18
CA ASN A 302 -49.73 -43.45 3.15
C ASN A 302 -49.93 -44.04 4.55
N SER A 303 -50.46 -43.24 5.48
CA SER A 303 -51.05 -43.71 6.73
C SER A 303 -52.05 -42.68 7.23
N GLN A 304 -53.26 -42.83 6.75
CA GLN A 304 -54.47 -42.16 7.21
C GLN A 304 -54.89 -42.73 8.58
N PRO A 305 -55.32 -41.89 9.53
CA PRO A 305 -56.47 -42.25 10.34
C PRO A 305 -57.60 -41.21 10.26
N GLN A 306 -58.79 -41.74 10.47
CA GLN A 306 -60.09 -41.13 10.23
C GLN A 306 -60.47 -40.02 11.23
N HIS A 307 -61.24 -39.08 10.69
CA HIS A 307 -62.29 -38.23 11.26
C HIS A 307 -62.68 -38.35 12.75
N ALA A 308 -62.83 -37.20 13.40
CA ALA A 308 -64.07 -36.82 14.09
C ALA A 308 -64.25 -35.28 14.13
N PRO A 309 -65.49 -34.75 14.01
CA PRO A 309 -65.76 -33.31 13.92
C PRO A 309 -66.20 -32.72 15.26
N SER A 310 -65.92 -31.43 15.49
CA SER A 310 -66.71 -30.63 16.44
C SER A 310 -66.85 -29.18 15.97
N THR A 311 -68.06 -28.68 16.19
CA THR A 311 -68.72 -27.49 15.67
C THR A 311 -68.48 -26.22 16.51
N SER A 312 -68.41 -25.09 15.81
CA SER A 312 -68.94 -23.74 16.07
C SER A 312 -68.93 -23.13 17.49
N ALA A 313 -68.40 -21.90 17.62
CA ALA A 313 -69.23 -20.70 17.84
C ALA A 313 -68.43 -19.37 17.84
N LEU A 314 -69.03 -18.36 17.21
CA LEU A 314 -68.74 -16.92 17.17
C LEU A 314 -68.57 -16.27 18.57
N ARG A 315 -67.71 -15.25 18.70
CA ARG A 315 -68.02 -13.78 18.75
C ARG A 315 -66.90 -12.98 19.46
N SER A 316 -66.42 -11.93 18.80
CA SER A 316 -65.73 -10.76 19.41
C SER A 316 -66.74 -9.88 20.18
N PRO A 317 -66.36 -8.93 21.07
CA PRO A 317 -65.52 -7.76 20.74
C PRO A 317 -64.49 -7.35 21.83
N ALA A 318 -63.85 -6.20 21.58
CA ALA A 318 -62.55 -5.72 22.03
C ALA A 318 -62.56 -4.77 23.25
N GLN A 319 -61.33 -4.34 23.60
CA GLN A 319 -60.89 -3.24 24.51
C GLN A 319 -60.91 -3.61 26.01
N ASP A 320 -59.95 -3.22 26.86
CA ASP A 320 -59.00 -2.11 26.81
C ASP A 320 -57.78 -2.36 27.75
N LEU A 321 -56.77 -1.51 27.56
CA LEU A 321 -55.49 -1.36 28.26
C LEU A 321 -55.49 -1.31 29.80
N GLN A 322 -54.43 -1.86 30.41
CA GLN A 322 -53.43 -1.25 31.33
C GLN A 322 -52.79 -2.37 32.17
N GLU A 323 -51.51 -2.70 31.94
CA GLU A 323 -50.33 -2.16 32.66
C GLU A 323 -50.44 -2.24 34.19
N ASP A 324 -49.79 -3.25 34.78
CA ASP A 324 -48.60 -3.00 35.61
C ASP A 324 -47.88 -4.32 35.94
N GLU A 325 -46.66 -4.46 35.43
CA GLU A 325 -45.74 -5.57 35.71
C GLU A 325 -44.89 -5.18 36.93
N GLN A 326 -45.12 -5.87 38.05
CA GLN A 326 -44.31 -5.75 39.26
C GLN A 326 -43.61 -7.09 39.51
N LYS A 327 -42.32 -6.96 39.87
CA LYS A 327 -41.48 -7.87 40.67
C LYS A 327 -40.61 -8.95 39.98
N THR A 328 -39.30 -8.68 40.09
CA THR A 328 -38.32 -9.49 40.84
C THR A 328 -37.89 -10.81 40.20
N THR A 329 -36.69 -10.86 39.59
CA THR A 329 -35.41 -11.33 40.17
C THR A 329 -35.47 -12.74 40.75
N GLU A 330 -34.83 -13.70 40.05
CA GLU A 330 -33.94 -14.78 40.55
C GLU A 330 -33.59 -15.70 39.36
N ASN A 331 -32.37 -15.70 38.86
CA ASN A 331 -31.24 -16.55 39.26
C ASN A 331 -31.46 -18.05 38.97
N ILE A 332 -31.03 -18.55 37.80
CA ILE A 332 -30.69 -19.97 37.61
C ILE A 332 -29.43 -20.11 36.73
N SER A 333 -28.45 -20.75 37.37
CA SER A 333 -27.17 -21.26 36.87
C SER A 333 -27.33 -22.28 35.74
N SER A 334 -26.48 -22.19 34.71
CA SER A 334 -26.33 -23.22 33.66
C SER A 334 -24.92 -23.86 33.75
N PRO A 335 -24.80 -25.20 33.81
CA PRO A 335 -23.52 -25.87 33.96
C PRO A 335 -22.75 -26.03 32.64
N LEU A 336 -21.41 -26.03 32.79
CA LEU A 336 -20.41 -26.38 31.79
C LEU A 336 -20.67 -27.75 31.16
N ALA A 337 -20.64 -27.81 29.83
CA ALA A 337 -20.51 -29.06 29.08
C ALA A 337 -19.13 -29.12 28.42
N THR A 338 -18.34 -30.07 28.91
CA THR A 338 -17.04 -30.53 28.39
C THR A 338 -17.22 -31.14 27.00
N ILE A 339 -16.41 -30.74 26.03
CA ILE A 339 -16.30 -31.43 24.73
C ILE A 339 -14.88 -32.01 24.66
N GLU A 340 -14.77 -33.31 24.90
CA GLU A 340 -13.67 -34.13 24.42
C GLU A 340 -13.95 -34.50 22.97
N ASP A 341 -13.05 -34.19 22.04
CA ASP A 341 -13.05 -34.79 20.71
C ASP A 341 -11.66 -35.33 20.36
N THR A 342 -11.55 -36.62 20.66
CA THR A 342 -10.80 -37.72 20.07
C THR A 342 -10.03 -37.46 18.77
N SER A 343 -8.75 -37.76 18.87
CA SER A 343 -7.74 -38.04 17.84
C SER A 343 -8.25 -38.83 16.62
N GLY A 344 -8.00 -38.30 15.42
CA GLY A 344 -8.19 -38.98 14.15
C GLY A 344 -7.02 -38.70 13.20
N THR A 345 -6.17 -39.70 13.02
CA THR A 345 -4.99 -39.75 12.15
C THR A 345 -5.34 -39.48 10.67
N PRO A 346 -4.61 -38.61 9.93
CA PRO A 346 -4.81 -38.47 8.50
C PRO A 346 -4.08 -39.58 7.73
N ILE A 347 -4.88 -40.42 7.06
CA ILE A 347 -4.43 -41.43 6.10
C ILE A 347 -3.90 -40.72 4.85
N SER A 348 -2.62 -40.95 4.57
CA SER A 348 -1.90 -40.57 3.36
C SER A 348 -2.55 -41.16 2.10
N ARG A 349 -2.84 -40.33 1.10
CA ARG A 349 -3.14 -40.75 -0.27
C ARG A 349 -1.82 -40.96 -1.05
N PRO A 350 -1.67 -42.03 -1.84
CA PRO A 350 -0.51 -42.21 -2.70
C PRO A 350 -0.64 -41.35 -3.97
N SER A 351 0.34 -40.47 -4.17
CA SER A 351 0.60 -39.81 -5.44
C SER A 351 1.29 -40.80 -6.38
N SER A 352 0.51 -41.57 -7.14
CA SER A 352 0.95 -42.03 -8.45
C SER A 352 1.10 -40.81 -9.36
N TRP A 353 1.92 -40.88 -10.42
CA TRP A 353 2.26 -39.84 -11.41
C TRP A 353 3.70 -39.30 -11.30
N LEU A 354 4.69 -40.19 -11.35
CA LEU A 354 6.01 -39.87 -11.93
C LEU A 354 6.61 -41.16 -12.54
N LEU A 355 6.24 -41.44 -13.80
CA LEU A 355 6.97 -42.39 -14.67
C LEU A 355 6.71 -41.95 -16.12
N SER A 356 7.61 -41.13 -16.67
CA SER A 356 7.96 -41.05 -18.10
C SER A 356 8.93 -39.90 -18.34
N ALA A 357 10.23 -40.19 -18.24
CA ALA A 357 11.30 -39.53 -18.98
C ALA A 357 12.61 -40.29 -18.76
N ALA A 358 12.70 -41.48 -19.35
CA ALA A 358 13.98 -42.07 -19.73
C ALA A 358 13.76 -42.56 -21.16
N LEU A 359 14.52 -41.97 -22.09
CA LEU A 359 14.86 -42.39 -23.46
C LEU A 359 14.93 -41.13 -24.34
N LEU A 360 16.15 -40.66 -24.60
CA LEU A 360 16.73 -40.52 -25.95
C LEU A 360 18.08 -39.79 -25.84
N ILE A 361 19.14 -40.59 -26.08
CA ILE A 361 20.40 -40.34 -26.81
C ILE A 361 20.99 -38.93 -26.73
#